data_AF-A0A835GM49-F1
#
_entry.id   AF-A0A835GM49-F1
#
_cell.length_a   1.000
_cell.length_b   1.000
_cell.length_c   1.000
_cell.angle_alpha   90.00
_cell.angle_beta   90.00
_cell.angle_gamma   90.00
#
_symmetry.space_group_name_H-M   'P 1'
#
loop_
_entity.id
_entity.type
_entity.pdbx_description
1 polymer ?
#
loop_
_entity_poly.entity_id
_entity_poly.type
_entity_poly.pdbx_seq_one_letter_code
_entity_poly.pdbx_strand_id
1 'polypeptide(L)'
;MVGSNHLVMQTAKNVLYGDSKNLQPWGLIILLLSKSVKSAHVTPQTKKTEDETRVLAELTEMMRTGHLIHKGIVNVPFAKRSKDTESAIFGNKIALLLGDYLLVTANGMLANLRNSDVSYIISTALKDLSEGEFLGERDEQNMPIPGEPKITDKDYEINFDTNSIAIDDILGKPRKEWTARTVYNGVSLLGRGCQSAMVLERQNRETQNLAYQFGCHVGLAWQAATELQQLTDSKEQFCLASAPVLFALDSNPNLYQIITQAKKDVKDVDYEDLKFNILKTDAVDKTKMLYKEHAKKATEYIDGIGRNESVDMIKKLINTF
;
A
#
# COMPACT_ATOMS: atom_id res chain seq x y z
N MET A 1 -12.24 15.33 -4.20
CA MET A 1 -12.97 14.81 -3.02
C MET A 1 -13.74 15.84 -2.17
N VAL A 2 -13.83 17.12 -2.57
CA VAL A 2 -14.68 18.13 -1.89
C VAL A 2 -15.88 18.42 -2.79
N GLY A 3 -17.09 17.99 -2.39
CA GLY A 3 -18.34 18.55 -2.95
C GLY A 3 -19.48 17.60 -3.31
N SER A 4 -19.32 16.26 -3.32
CA SER A 4 -20.47 15.40 -3.65
C SER A 4 -21.38 15.18 -2.44
N ASN A 5 -22.60 15.74 -2.46
CA ASN A 5 -23.71 15.46 -1.53
C ASN A 5 -24.28 14.03 -1.68
N HIS A 6 -23.50 13.10 -2.24
CA HIS A 6 -23.94 11.74 -2.51
C HIS A 6 -23.95 10.94 -1.20
N LEU A 7 -25.09 10.34 -0.86
CA LEU A 7 -25.32 9.63 0.41
C LEU A 7 -24.23 8.59 0.71
N VAL A 8 -23.79 7.86 -0.32
CA VAL A 8 -22.71 6.85 -0.25
C VAL A 8 -21.37 7.46 0.20
N MET A 9 -21.05 8.69 -0.22
CA MET A 9 -19.81 9.37 0.17
C MET A 9 -19.87 9.92 1.60
N GLN A 10 -21.06 10.27 2.09
CA GLN A 10 -21.24 10.61 3.51
C GLN A 10 -21.11 9.37 4.40
N THR A 11 -21.66 8.22 3.97
CA THR A 11 -21.48 6.95 4.67
C THR A 11 -20.03 6.48 4.65
N ALA A 12 -19.36 6.51 3.49
CA ALA A 12 -17.94 6.19 3.39
C ALA A 12 -17.09 7.11 4.27
N LYS A 13 -17.42 8.41 4.32
CA LYS A 13 -16.80 9.35 5.24
C LYS A 13 -16.94 8.89 6.69
N ASN A 14 -18.16 8.61 7.14
CA ASN A 14 -18.38 8.25 8.54
C ASN A 14 -17.77 6.88 8.92
N VAL A 15 -17.61 5.96 7.96
CA VAL A 15 -16.97 4.65 8.18
C VAL A 15 -15.44 4.74 8.17
N LEU A 16 -14.86 5.65 7.38
CA LEU A 16 -13.40 5.80 7.23
C LEU A 16 -12.79 6.82 8.19
N TYR A 17 -13.52 7.86 8.59
CA TYR A 17 -12.97 9.00 9.33
C TYR A 17 -13.23 8.88 10.83
N GLY A 18 -12.51 7.93 11.45
CA GLY A 18 -12.35 7.82 12.90
C GLY A 18 -11.14 8.58 13.47
N ASP A 19 -10.19 9.02 12.65
CA ASP A 19 -8.98 9.70 13.15
C ASP A 19 -8.53 10.90 12.29
N SER A 20 -8.19 11.98 12.98
CA SER A 20 -8.15 13.35 12.47
C SER A 20 -6.78 13.79 11.94
N LYS A 21 -6.15 12.99 11.06
CA LYS A 21 -4.93 13.40 10.32
C LYS A 21 -4.96 12.95 8.86
N ASN A 22 -5.93 13.48 8.11
CA ASN A 22 -6.09 13.25 6.68
C ASN A 22 -5.07 14.03 5.83
N LEU A 23 -3.85 13.54 5.75
CA LEU A 23 -3.12 13.70 4.50
C LEU A 23 -3.66 12.63 3.53
N GLN A 24 -3.95 13.01 2.29
CA GLN A 24 -4.06 12.09 1.15
C GLN A 24 -2.69 12.07 0.49
N PRO A 25 -1.69 11.37 1.09
CA PRO A 25 -0.31 11.54 0.71
C PRO A 25 -0.07 11.09 -0.73
N TRP A 26 -0.83 10.11 -1.25
CA TRP A 26 -0.58 9.56 -2.58
C TRP A 26 -1.05 10.53 -3.66
N GLY A 27 -2.25 11.10 -3.49
CA GLY A 27 -2.76 12.14 -4.38
C GLY A 27 -1.84 13.37 -4.40
N LEU A 28 -1.34 13.80 -3.23
CA LEU A 28 -0.41 14.92 -3.14
C LEU A 28 0.93 14.63 -3.84
N ILE A 29 1.51 13.44 -3.66
CA ILE A 29 2.74 13.04 -4.34
C ILE A 29 2.56 13.06 -5.86
N ILE A 30 1.46 12.50 -6.37
CA ILE A 30 1.16 12.49 -7.81
C ILE A 30 1.07 13.91 -8.38
N LEU A 31 0.40 14.83 -7.66
CA LEU A 31 0.27 16.23 -8.07
C LEU A 31 1.60 16.99 -8.04
N LEU A 32 2.40 16.79 -6.99
CA LEU A 32 3.73 17.41 -6.88
C LEU A 32 4.68 16.89 -7.96
N LEU A 33 4.58 15.60 -8.29
CA LEU A 33 5.40 14.98 -9.32
C LEU A 33 5.07 15.56 -10.70
N SER A 34 3.79 15.65 -11.07
CA SER A 34 3.37 16.36 -12.29
C SER A 34 3.87 17.80 -12.30
N LYS A 35 3.67 18.55 -11.20
CA LYS A 35 4.16 19.93 -11.08
C LYS A 35 5.68 20.05 -11.27
N SER A 36 6.45 19.04 -10.87
CA SER A 36 7.91 19.04 -10.98
C SER A 36 8.44 18.98 -12.43
N VAL A 37 7.63 18.50 -13.37
CA VAL A 37 8.03 18.35 -14.79
C VAL A 37 7.26 19.28 -15.73
N LYS A 38 6.34 20.10 -15.19
CA LYS A 38 5.54 21.04 -15.98
C LYS A 38 6.42 22.06 -16.71
N SER A 39 6.11 22.29 -17.97
CA SER A 39 6.70 23.37 -18.76
C SER A 39 6.26 24.75 -18.25
N ALA A 40 7.17 25.72 -18.25
CA ALA A 40 6.92 27.10 -17.79
C ALA A 40 5.90 27.86 -18.64
N HIS A 41 5.63 27.41 -19.87
CA HIS A 41 4.66 28.05 -20.76
C HIS A 41 3.26 27.47 -20.57
N VAL A 42 2.36 28.29 -20.02
CA VAL A 42 0.93 27.94 -19.88
C VAL A 42 0.30 27.91 -21.27
N THR A 43 -0.14 26.73 -21.69
CA THR A 43 -0.90 26.52 -22.92
C THR A 43 -2.27 25.91 -22.57
N PRO A 44 -3.27 25.95 -23.46
CA PRO A 44 -4.52 25.22 -23.24
C PRO A 44 -4.29 23.72 -22.97
N GLN A 45 -3.22 23.16 -23.55
CA GLN A 45 -2.80 21.79 -23.31
C GLN A 45 -2.28 21.56 -21.88
N THR A 46 -1.56 22.50 -21.27
CA THR A 46 -1.09 22.36 -19.87
C THR A 46 -2.26 22.39 -18.88
N LYS A 47 -3.31 23.18 -19.15
CA LYS A 47 -4.51 23.19 -18.31
C LYS A 47 -5.26 21.85 -18.37
N LYS A 48 -5.40 21.27 -19.57
CA LYS A 48 -6.01 19.95 -19.76
C LYS A 48 -5.23 18.87 -19.00
N THR A 49 -3.90 18.84 -19.13
CA THR A 49 -3.04 17.86 -18.45
C THR A 49 -3.11 18.00 -16.92
N GLU A 50 -3.25 19.22 -16.40
CA GLU A 50 -3.45 19.45 -14.97
C GLU A 50 -4.78 18.87 -14.46
N ASP A 51 -5.86 19.05 -15.21
CA ASP A 51 -7.15 18.47 -14.86
C ASP A 51 -7.11 16.93 -14.95
N GLU A 52 -6.45 16.37 -15.97
CA GLU A 52 -6.21 14.92 -16.10
C GLU A 52 -5.39 14.37 -14.91
N THR A 53 -4.35 15.09 -14.48
CA THR A 53 -3.52 14.69 -13.33
C THR A 53 -4.29 14.77 -12.02
N ARG A 54 -5.15 15.77 -11.84
CA ARG A 54 -6.05 15.84 -10.67
C ARG A 54 -7.01 14.66 -10.63
N VAL A 55 -7.59 14.32 -11.77
CA VAL A 55 -8.46 13.13 -11.91
C VAL A 55 -7.66 11.85 -11.60
N LEU A 56 -6.43 11.73 -12.08
CA LEU A 56 -5.54 10.60 -11.76
C LEU A 56 -5.20 10.50 -10.26
N ALA A 57 -4.88 11.62 -9.62
CA ALA A 57 -4.61 11.66 -8.19
C ALA A 57 -5.84 11.25 -7.37
N GLU A 58 -7.02 11.74 -7.76
CA GLU A 58 -8.28 11.41 -7.10
C GLU A 58 -8.69 9.95 -7.29
N LEU A 59 -8.62 9.41 -8.51
CA LEU A 59 -8.96 8.01 -8.77
C LEU A 59 -7.99 7.06 -8.07
N THR A 60 -6.71 7.41 -7.95
CA THR A 60 -5.71 6.59 -7.25
C THR A 60 -6.03 6.49 -5.75
N GLU A 61 -6.35 7.61 -5.10
CA GLU A 61 -6.79 7.61 -3.70
C GLU A 61 -8.14 6.90 -3.52
N MET A 62 -9.05 7.02 -4.49
CA MET A 62 -10.33 6.34 -4.48
C MET A 62 -10.18 4.82 -4.57
N MET A 63 -9.31 4.33 -5.45
CA MET A 63 -8.97 2.90 -5.56
C MET A 63 -8.33 2.37 -4.28
N ARG A 64 -7.36 3.11 -3.71
CA ARG A 64 -6.74 2.77 -2.42
C ARG A 64 -7.77 2.69 -1.31
N THR A 65 -8.67 3.67 -1.25
CA THR A 65 -9.73 3.73 -0.24
C THR A 65 -10.71 2.56 -0.39
N GLY A 66 -11.15 2.25 -1.62
CA GLY A 66 -12.01 1.10 -1.90
C GLY A 66 -11.37 -0.22 -1.45
N HIS A 67 -10.08 -0.41 -1.77
CA HIS A 67 -9.30 -1.56 -1.33
C HIS A 67 -9.26 -1.67 0.21
N LEU A 68 -8.98 -0.57 0.91
CA LEU A 68 -8.96 -0.56 2.38
C LEU A 68 -10.33 -0.87 3.00
N ILE A 69 -11.43 -0.40 2.40
CA ILE A 69 -12.80 -0.75 2.86
C ILE A 69 -13.04 -2.25 2.71
N HIS A 70 -12.71 -2.84 1.55
CA HIS A 70 -12.89 -4.27 1.31
C HIS A 70 -12.07 -5.11 2.29
N LYS A 71 -10.86 -4.69 2.64
CA LYS A 71 -10.02 -5.35 3.65
C LYS A 71 -10.53 -5.22 5.08
N GLY A 72 -11.41 -4.25 5.35
CA GLY A 72 -12.03 -4.08 6.66
C GLY A 72 -13.22 -5.02 6.91
N ILE A 73 -13.63 -5.84 5.93
CA ILE A 73 -14.75 -6.78 6.07
C ILE A 73 -14.33 -7.94 6.98
N VAL A 74 -15.18 -8.25 7.97
CA VAL A 74 -14.93 -9.33 8.94
C VAL A 74 -15.68 -10.60 8.54
N ASN A 75 -15.01 -11.74 8.46
CA ASN A 75 -15.64 -13.03 8.22
C ASN A 75 -16.42 -13.49 9.47
N VAL A 76 -17.73 -13.67 9.32
CA VAL A 76 -18.64 -14.17 10.38
C VAL A 76 -19.15 -15.57 10.01
N PRO A 77 -18.55 -16.65 10.55
CA PRO A 77 -18.95 -18.03 10.26
C PRO A 77 -20.42 -18.27 10.61
N PHE A 78 -21.11 -19.12 9.83
CA PHE A 78 -22.54 -19.41 10.05
C PHE A 78 -22.84 -19.84 11.49
N ALA A 79 -21.99 -20.68 12.08
CA ALA A 79 -22.14 -21.17 13.45
C ALA A 79 -21.98 -20.08 14.54
N LYS A 80 -21.33 -18.95 14.23
CA LYS A 80 -21.13 -17.82 15.15
C LYS A 80 -22.16 -16.69 14.95
N ARG A 81 -23.14 -16.87 14.05
CA ARG A 81 -24.16 -15.85 13.79
C ARG A 81 -25.18 -15.81 14.93
N SER A 82 -25.25 -14.65 15.59
CA SER A 82 -26.24 -14.31 16.61
C SER A 82 -26.84 -12.93 16.30
N LYS A 83 -27.85 -12.52 17.10
CA LYS A 83 -28.37 -11.14 17.06
C LYS A 83 -27.27 -10.09 17.23
N ASP A 84 -26.24 -10.39 18.02
CA ASP A 84 -25.10 -9.48 18.25
C ASP A 84 -24.22 -9.31 17.00
N THR A 85 -24.22 -10.30 16.10
CA THR A 85 -23.49 -10.24 14.83
C THR A 85 -24.31 -9.67 13.66
N GLU A 86 -25.61 -9.44 13.82
CA GLU A 86 -26.45 -8.89 12.75
C GLU A 86 -25.99 -7.50 12.31
N SER A 87 -25.58 -6.66 13.27
CA SER A 87 -25.01 -5.34 12.98
C SER A 87 -23.70 -5.44 12.20
N ALA A 88 -22.81 -6.38 12.55
CA ALA A 88 -21.57 -6.62 11.83
C ALA A 88 -21.82 -7.15 10.41
N ILE A 89 -22.76 -8.08 10.23
CA ILE A 89 -23.15 -8.59 8.91
C ILE A 89 -23.76 -7.48 8.05
N PHE A 90 -24.58 -6.61 8.63
CA PHE A 90 -25.11 -5.44 7.93
C PHE A 90 -23.98 -4.46 7.55
N GLY A 91 -23.08 -4.16 8.48
CA GLY A 91 -21.88 -3.35 8.24
C GLY A 91 -21.03 -3.89 7.10
N ASN A 92 -20.79 -5.21 7.06
CA ASN A 92 -20.06 -5.88 5.98
C ASN A 92 -20.73 -5.71 4.61
N LYS A 93 -22.06 -5.81 4.53
CA LYS A 93 -22.80 -5.59 3.28
C LYS A 93 -22.63 -4.15 2.79
N ILE A 94 -22.70 -3.19 3.70
CA ILE A 94 -22.48 -1.77 3.36
C ILE A 94 -21.03 -1.56 2.92
N ALA A 95 -20.05 -2.07 3.66
CA ALA A 95 -18.63 -1.96 3.31
C ALA A 95 -18.33 -2.55 1.93
N LEU A 96 -18.85 -3.74 1.62
CA LEU A 96 -18.71 -4.37 0.30
C LEU A 96 -19.23 -3.46 -0.82
N LEU A 97 -20.47 -2.98 -0.69
CA LEU A 97 -21.10 -2.09 -1.67
C LEU A 97 -20.38 -0.72 -1.79
N LEU A 98 -19.86 -0.19 -0.68
CA LEU A 98 -19.07 1.04 -0.67
C LEU A 98 -17.77 0.87 -1.45
N GLY A 99 -17.03 -0.22 -1.19
CA GLY A 99 -15.81 -0.53 -1.93
C GLY A 99 -16.08 -0.72 -3.42
N ASP A 100 -17.13 -1.45 -3.79
CA ASP A 100 -17.55 -1.66 -5.19
C ASP A 100 -17.87 -0.33 -5.87
N TYR A 101 -18.63 0.53 -5.19
CA TYR A 101 -18.97 1.86 -5.71
C TYR A 101 -17.72 2.73 -5.96
N LEU A 102 -16.78 2.75 -5.02
CA LEU A 102 -15.53 3.50 -5.17
C LEU A 102 -14.69 2.97 -6.34
N LEU A 103 -14.58 1.65 -6.49
CA LEU A 103 -13.84 1.04 -7.59
C LEU A 103 -14.49 1.31 -8.95
N VAL A 104 -15.82 1.18 -9.07
CA VAL A 104 -16.55 1.49 -10.32
C VAL A 104 -16.42 2.97 -10.67
N THR A 105 -16.54 3.86 -9.68
CA THR A 105 -16.40 5.30 -9.89
C THR A 105 -14.99 5.65 -10.36
N ALA A 106 -13.95 5.10 -9.71
CA ALA A 106 -12.57 5.31 -10.09
C ALA A 106 -12.26 4.77 -11.50
N ASN A 107 -12.83 3.62 -11.88
CA ASN A 107 -12.71 3.09 -13.24
C ASN A 107 -13.44 3.95 -14.28
N GLY A 108 -14.61 4.52 -13.93
CA GLY A 108 -15.29 5.50 -14.78
C GLY A 108 -14.44 6.76 -15.00
N MET A 109 -13.78 7.25 -13.95
CA MET A 109 -12.81 8.35 -14.04
C MET A 109 -11.62 7.99 -14.94
N LEU A 110 -11.06 6.79 -14.78
CA LEU A 110 -9.96 6.27 -15.58
C LEU A 110 -10.32 6.19 -17.07
N ALA A 111 -11.51 5.68 -17.39
CA ALA A 111 -12.01 5.63 -18.77
C ALA A 111 -12.21 7.04 -19.36
N ASN A 112 -12.65 8.00 -18.55
CA ASN A 112 -12.85 9.39 -18.97
C ASN A 112 -11.54 10.14 -19.26
N LEU A 113 -10.39 9.68 -18.76
CA LEU A 113 -9.08 10.19 -19.17
C LEU A 113 -8.78 9.90 -20.66
N ARG A 114 -9.43 8.90 -21.25
CA ARG A 114 -9.28 8.51 -22.66
C ARG A 114 -7.80 8.32 -23.08
N ASN A 115 -7.00 7.77 -22.18
CA ASN A 115 -5.59 7.47 -22.39
C ASN A 115 -5.36 5.98 -22.12
N SER A 116 -5.19 5.20 -23.20
CA SER A 116 -5.06 3.74 -23.13
C SER A 116 -3.84 3.28 -22.32
N ASP A 117 -2.74 4.03 -22.38
CA ASP A 117 -1.51 3.70 -21.65
C ASP A 117 -1.73 3.84 -20.14
N VAL A 118 -2.37 4.95 -19.72
CA VAL A 118 -2.74 5.17 -18.32
C VAL A 118 -3.77 4.13 -17.86
N SER A 119 -4.77 3.82 -18.70
CA SER A 119 -5.73 2.75 -18.41
C SER A 119 -5.03 1.41 -18.18
N TYR A 120 -4.11 1.02 -19.07
CA TYR A 120 -3.35 -0.22 -18.93
C TYR A 120 -2.50 -0.25 -17.65
N ILE A 121 -1.76 0.83 -17.38
CA ILE A 121 -0.89 0.96 -16.21
C ILE A 121 -1.72 0.82 -14.92
N ILE A 122 -2.83 1.56 -14.78
CA ILE A 122 -3.66 1.54 -13.57
C ILE A 122 -4.44 0.23 -13.44
N SER A 123 -4.97 -0.34 -14.53
CA SER A 123 -5.62 -1.66 -14.47
C SER A 123 -4.64 -2.76 -14.04
N THR A 124 -3.36 -2.65 -14.39
CA THR A 124 -2.33 -3.57 -13.88
C THR A 124 -2.16 -3.41 -12.36
N ALA A 125 -2.16 -2.18 -11.83
CA ALA A 125 -2.13 -1.96 -10.38
C ALA A 125 -3.32 -2.62 -9.67
N LEU A 126 -4.52 -2.52 -10.26
CA LEU A 126 -5.73 -3.11 -9.70
C LEU A 126 -5.69 -4.65 -9.72
N LYS A 127 -5.08 -5.24 -10.76
CA LYS A 127 -4.77 -6.66 -10.81
C LYS A 127 -3.80 -7.04 -9.68
N ASP A 128 -2.72 -6.29 -9.50
CA ASP A 128 -1.73 -6.54 -8.44
C ASP A 128 -2.39 -6.49 -7.05
N LEU A 129 -3.26 -5.51 -6.79
CA LEU A 129 -4.08 -5.43 -5.57
C LEU A 129 -4.91 -6.70 -5.33
N SER A 130 -5.57 -7.18 -6.38
CA SER A 130 -6.43 -8.36 -6.31
C SER A 130 -5.62 -9.64 -6.07
N GLU A 131 -4.50 -9.82 -6.77
CA GLU A 131 -3.61 -10.97 -6.61
C GLU A 131 -2.93 -10.98 -5.23
N GLY A 132 -2.67 -9.80 -4.66
CA GLY A 132 -2.08 -9.63 -3.35
C GLY A 132 -2.85 -10.32 -2.24
N GLU A 133 -4.18 -10.32 -2.32
CA GLU A 133 -5.08 -10.95 -1.35
C GLU A 133 -4.99 -12.48 -1.33
N PHE A 134 -4.30 -13.09 -2.31
CA PHE A 134 -4.07 -14.54 -2.38
C PHE A 134 -2.61 -14.93 -2.16
N LEU A 135 -1.74 -13.96 -1.84
CA LEU A 135 -0.32 -14.23 -1.62
C LEU A 135 -0.07 -14.89 -0.26
N GLY A 136 0.42 -16.15 -0.31
CA GLY A 136 0.86 -16.92 0.86
C GLY A 136 -0.27 -17.44 1.74
N GLU A 137 0.10 -17.99 2.90
CA GLU A 137 -0.87 -18.50 3.88
C GLU A 137 -1.66 -17.36 4.53
N ARG A 138 -2.93 -17.65 4.86
CA ARG A 138 -3.88 -16.71 5.47
C ARG A 138 -4.79 -17.44 6.45
N ASP A 139 -5.32 -16.70 7.43
CA ASP A 139 -6.26 -17.22 8.42
C ASP A 139 -7.73 -17.18 7.91
N GLU A 140 -8.68 -17.54 8.78
CA GLU A 140 -10.11 -17.48 8.47
C GLU A 140 -10.64 -16.05 8.18
N GLN A 141 -9.91 -15.00 8.56
CA GLN A 141 -10.22 -13.59 8.30
C GLN A 141 -9.50 -13.02 7.07
N ASN A 142 -8.78 -13.87 6.32
CA ASN A 142 -7.91 -13.49 5.20
C ASN A 142 -6.69 -12.63 5.61
N MET A 143 -6.33 -12.63 6.90
CA MET A 143 -5.15 -11.95 7.41
C MET A 143 -3.89 -12.73 7.03
N PRO A 144 -2.82 -12.04 6.57
CA PRO A 144 -1.62 -12.70 6.09
C PRO A 144 -0.84 -13.36 7.23
N ILE A 145 -0.49 -14.64 7.03
CA ILE A 145 0.41 -15.40 7.89
C ILE A 145 1.77 -15.49 7.17
N PRO A 146 2.89 -15.21 7.85
CA PRO A 146 4.21 -15.29 7.24
C PRO A 146 4.56 -16.73 6.86
N GLY A 147 5.37 -16.89 5.80
CA GLY A 147 5.93 -18.18 5.45
C GLY A 147 6.88 -18.73 6.52
N GLU A 148 7.02 -20.05 6.58
CA GLU A 148 8.01 -20.70 7.46
C GLU A 148 9.42 -20.16 7.14
N PRO A 149 10.21 -19.75 8.16
CA PRO A 149 11.50 -19.10 7.93
C PRO A 149 12.45 -20.02 7.16
N LYS A 150 12.97 -19.54 6.03
CA LYS A 150 13.95 -20.25 5.21
C LYS A 150 15.31 -19.58 5.36
N ILE A 151 16.33 -20.35 5.71
CA ILE A 151 17.72 -19.86 5.72
C ILE A 151 18.06 -19.36 4.32
N THR A 152 18.46 -18.09 4.21
CA THR A 152 18.73 -17.44 2.93
C THR A 152 20.15 -16.89 2.94
N ASP A 153 21.01 -17.38 2.03
CA ASP A 153 22.41 -16.96 1.92
C ASP A 153 22.64 -15.72 1.03
N LYS A 154 21.59 -15.16 0.42
CA LYS A 154 21.72 -14.07 -0.56
C LYS A 154 20.82 -12.89 -0.24
N ASP A 155 21.41 -11.70 -0.30
CA ASP A 155 20.69 -10.45 -0.32
C ASP A 155 19.76 -10.41 -1.53
N TYR A 156 18.46 -10.26 -1.27
CA TYR A 156 17.46 -10.07 -2.31
C TYR A 156 17.46 -8.61 -2.77
N GLU A 157 17.76 -8.40 -4.06
CA GLU A 157 17.53 -7.12 -4.70
C GLU A 157 16.05 -6.97 -5.02
N ILE A 158 15.45 -5.89 -4.49
CA ILE A 158 14.03 -5.61 -4.67
C ILE A 158 13.74 -5.26 -6.13
N ASN A 159 12.92 -6.11 -6.75
CA ASN A 159 12.30 -5.86 -8.05
C ASN A 159 10.80 -5.62 -7.86
N PHE A 160 10.23 -4.74 -8.69
CA PHE A 160 8.81 -4.40 -8.73
C PHE A 160 8.05 -5.07 -9.89
N ASP A 161 8.70 -5.93 -10.67
CA ASP A 161 8.02 -6.71 -11.70
C ASP A 161 6.90 -7.57 -11.08
N THR A 162 5.66 -7.26 -11.44
CA THR A 162 4.46 -7.96 -10.96
C THR A 162 4.02 -9.11 -11.88
N ASN A 163 4.97 -9.71 -12.60
CA ASN A 163 4.74 -10.93 -13.38
C ASN A 163 4.37 -12.10 -12.44
N SER A 164 3.75 -13.15 -12.96
CA SER A 164 3.32 -14.32 -12.16
C SER A 164 4.38 -14.78 -11.17
N ILE A 165 4.11 -14.55 -9.88
CA ILE A 165 5.02 -14.82 -8.79
C ILE A 165 5.05 -16.32 -8.52
N ALA A 166 6.23 -16.94 -8.58
CA ALA A 166 6.47 -18.25 -7.99
C ALA A 166 6.52 -18.09 -6.46
N ILE A 167 5.43 -18.47 -5.78
CA ILE A 167 5.24 -18.29 -4.33
C ILE A 167 6.37 -18.97 -3.53
N ASP A 168 6.84 -20.13 -3.98
CA ASP A 168 7.90 -20.92 -3.34
C ASP A 168 9.22 -20.17 -3.21
N ASP A 169 9.49 -19.26 -4.15
CA ASP A 169 10.71 -18.45 -4.19
C ASP A 169 10.66 -17.23 -3.26
N ILE A 170 9.49 -16.90 -2.73
CA ILE A 170 9.21 -15.69 -1.94
C ILE A 170 9.05 -16.01 -0.46
N LEU A 171 8.18 -16.96 -0.12
CA LEU A 171 7.78 -17.20 1.27
C LEU A 171 8.95 -17.70 2.13
N GLY A 172 9.01 -17.20 3.36
CA GLY A 172 10.04 -17.51 4.35
C GLY A 172 11.31 -16.68 4.21
N LYS A 173 11.38 -15.77 3.23
CA LYS A 173 12.53 -14.88 2.99
C LYS A 173 12.14 -13.44 3.38
N PRO A 174 12.63 -12.89 4.50
CA PRO A 174 12.06 -11.70 5.14
C PRO A 174 11.90 -10.49 4.21
N ARG A 175 12.99 -10.03 3.59
CA ARG A 175 12.97 -8.86 2.69
C ARG A 175 12.10 -9.10 1.46
N LYS A 176 12.19 -10.29 0.86
CA LYS A 176 11.49 -10.65 -0.39
C LYS A 176 9.99 -10.82 -0.17
N GLU A 177 9.61 -11.56 0.87
CA GLU A 177 8.23 -11.76 1.26
C GLU A 177 7.56 -10.45 1.63
N TRP A 178 8.20 -9.66 2.50
CA TRP A 178 7.67 -8.36 2.91
C TRP A 178 7.47 -7.43 1.71
N THR A 179 8.46 -7.35 0.82
CA THR A 179 8.40 -6.52 -0.39
C THR A 179 7.26 -6.96 -1.28
N ALA A 180 7.14 -8.25 -1.59
CA ALA A 180 6.08 -8.77 -2.45
C ALA A 180 4.69 -8.48 -1.86
N ARG A 181 4.48 -8.76 -0.57
CA ARG A 181 3.22 -8.48 0.13
C ARG A 181 2.89 -6.99 0.10
N THR A 182 3.87 -6.12 0.32
CA THR A 182 3.65 -4.67 0.39
C THR A 182 3.40 -4.05 -1.00
N VAL A 183 4.15 -4.50 -2.03
CA VAL A 183 3.96 -4.11 -3.43
C VAL A 183 2.55 -4.43 -3.89
N TYR A 184 2.12 -5.67 -3.68
CA TYR A 184 0.79 -6.12 -4.10
C TYR A 184 -0.32 -5.52 -3.23
N ASN A 185 -0.07 -5.16 -1.96
CA ASN A 185 -1.07 -4.55 -1.09
C ASN A 185 -1.28 -3.03 -1.31
N GLY A 186 -0.63 -2.44 -2.32
CA GLY A 186 -0.95 -1.08 -2.77
C GLY A 186 0.23 -0.24 -3.22
N VAL A 187 1.46 -0.63 -2.91
CA VAL A 187 2.63 0.14 -3.36
C VAL A 187 2.77 0.13 -4.88
N SER A 188 2.33 -0.94 -5.57
CA SER A 188 2.22 -0.96 -7.03
C SER A 188 1.29 0.14 -7.55
N LEU A 189 0.16 0.38 -6.89
CA LEU A 189 -0.79 1.44 -7.24
C LEU A 189 -0.17 2.84 -7.11
N LEU A 190 0.58 3.11 -6.05
CA LEU A 190 1.29 4.39 -5.90
C LEU A 190 2.35 4.59 -7.00
N GLY A 191 3.18 3.57 -7.25
CA GLY A 191 4.19 3.60 -8.31
C GLY A 191 3.56 3.85 -9.68
N ARG A 192 2.51 3.11 -10.02
CA ARG A 192 1.80 3.20 -11.30
C ARG A 192 1.03 4.53 -11.44
N GLY A 193 0.54 5.10 -10.33
CA GLY A 193 0.01 6.46 -10.30
C GLY A 193 1.07 7.52 -10.64
N CYS A 194 2.26 7.41 -10.05
CA CYS A 194 3.40 8.28 -10.36
C CYS A 194 3.85 8.15 -11.83
N GLN A 195 3.93 6.91 -12.34
CA GLN A 195 4.24 6.62 -13.75
C GLN A 195 3.20 7.24 -14.69
N SER A 196 1.91 7.07 -14.36
CA SER A 196 0.80 7.60 -15.16
C SER A 196 0.82 9.13 -15.21
N ALA A 197 1.24 9.81 -14.15
CA ALA A 197 1.42 11.26 -14.16
C ALA A 197 2.47 11.68 -15.21
N MET A 198 3.59 10.95 -15.30
CA MET A 198 4.62 11.21 -16.32
C MET A 198 4.14 10.92 -17.74
N VAL A 199 3.24 9.93 -17.93
CA VAL A 199 2.58 9.67 -19.22
C VAL A 199 1.69 10.85 -19.62
N LEU A 200 0.87 11.37 -18.69
CA LEU A 200 0.00 12.53 -18.95
C LEU A 200 0.81 13.81 -19.26
N GLU A 201 1.93 14.00 -18.56
CA GLU A 201 2.90 15.08 -18.80
C GLU A 201 3.82 14.83 -20.01
N ARG A 202 3.57 13.76 -20.78
CA ARG A 202 4.29 13.38 -22.02
C ARG A 202 5.81 13.28 -21.85
N GLN A 203 6.26 12.86 -20.67
CA GLN A 203 7.66 12.62 -20.41
C GLN A 203 8.14 11.34 -21.10
N ASN A 204 9.45 11.26 -21.34
CA ASN A 204 10.06 10.10 -21.97
C ASN A 204 9.95 8.83 -21.09
N ARG A 205 10.26 7.67 -21.66
CA ARG A 205 10.13 6.39 -20.97
C ARG A 205 11.04 6.25 -19.75
N GLU A 206 12.21 6.90 -19.78
CA GLU A 206 13.16 6.91 -18.68
C GLU A 206 12.57 7.65 -17.46
N THR A 207 12.07 8.87 -17.64
CA THR A 207 11.38 9.64 -16.59
C THR A 207 10.14 8.92 -16.07
N GLN A 208 9.36 8.28 -16.94
CA GLN A 208 8.23 7.43 -16.52
C GLN A 208 8.69 6.28 -15.60
N ASN A 209 9.82 5.63 -15.91
CA ASN A 209 10.39 4.57 -15.08
C ASN A 209 10.94 5.11 -13.76
N LEU A 210 11.65 6.26 -13.77
CA LEU A 210 12.11 6.91 -12.55
C LEU A 210 10.94 7.22 -11.61
N ALA A 211 9.82 7.72 -12.14
CA ALA A 211 8.61 8.00 -11.38
C ALA A 211 7.97 6.74 -10.80
N TYR A 212 7.94 5.65 -11.56
CA TYR A 212 7.46 4.35 -11.07
C TYR A 212 8.29 3.86 -9.88
N GLN A 213 9.62 3.83 -10.05
CA GLN A 213 10.57 3.38 -9.03
C GLN A 213 10.51 4.26 -7.78
N PHE A 214 10.45 5.58 -7.96
CA PHE A 214 10.23 6.55 -6.88
C PHE A 214 8.95 6.23 -6.09
N GLY A 215 7.82 6.10 -6.78
CA GLY A 215 6.52 5.85 -6.14
C GLY A 215 6.49 4.51 -5.38
N CYS A 216 7.14 3.47 -5.92
CA CYS A 216 7.26 2.21 -5.21
C CYS A 216 8.14 2.32 -3.96
N HIS A 217 9.30 2.96 -4.05
CA HIS A 217 10.20 3.10 -2.90
C HIS A 217 9.64 3.99 -1.79
N VAL A 218 8.97 5.11 -2.12
CA VAL A 218 8.33 5.92 -1.07
C VAL A 218 7.20 5.15 -0.38
N GLY A 219 6.44 4.34 -1.14
CA GLY A 219 5.42 3.46 -0.59
C GLY A 219 5.97 2.42 0.39
N LEU A 220 7.07 1.75 0.02
CA LEU A 220 7.77 0.82 0.90
C LEU A 220 8.31 1.51 2.16
N ALA A 221 8.92 2.69 2.02
CA ALA A 221 9.45 3.44 3.15
C ALA A 221 8.33 3.77 4.17
N TRP A 222 7.21 4.32 3.71
CA TRP A 222 6.08 4.66 4.58
C TRP A 222 5.42 3.43 5.21
N GLN A 223 5.34 2.29 4.50
CA GLN A 223 4.84 1.05 5.10
C GLN A 223 5.75 0.60 6.24
N ALA A 224 7.08 0.56 6.01
CA ALA A 224 8.05 0.14 7.03
C ALA A 224 7.98 1.03 8.29
N ALA A 225 7.86 2.34 8.11
CA ALA A 225 7.70 3.27 9.22
C ALA A 225 6.38 3.07 9.99
N THR A 226 5.27 2.86 9.26
CA THR A 226 3.96 2.61 9.86
C THR A 226 3.95 1.31 10.68
N GLU A 227 4.51 0.24 10.14
CA GLU A 227 4.58 -1.06 10.83
C GLU A 227 5.50 -1.00 12.05
N LEU A 228 6.59 -0.25 11.98
CA LEU A 228 7.46 -0.01 13.12
C LEU A 228 6.72 0.76 14.23
N GLN A 229 5.98 1.81 13.88
CA GLN A 229 5.18 2.56 14.82
C GLN A 229 4.09 1.70 15.47
N GLN A 230 3.40 0.87 14.69
CA GLN A 230 2.38 -0.06 15.21
C GLN A 230 2.96 -1.06 16.21
N LEU A 231 4.19 -1.54 15.99
CA LEU A 231 4.86 -2.40 16.96
C LEU A 231 5.19 -1.64 18.25
N THR A 232 5.60 -0.36 18.19
CA THR A 232 6.07 0.39 19.37
C THR A 232 4.97 1.07 20.18
N ASP A 233 3.95 1.65 19.54
CA ASP A 233 3.06 2.63 20.17
C ASP A 233 1.88 2.04 20.97
N SER A 234 1.49 0.76 20.83
CA SER A 234 0.28 0.26 21.51
C SER A 234 0.30 -1.20 21.97
N LYS A 235 -0.70 -1.55 22.79
CA LYS A 235 -1.09 -2.90 23.26
C LYS A 235 -1.98 -3.64 22.23
N GLU A 236 -1.92 -3.23 20.96
CA GLU A 236 -2.82 -3.73 19.92
C GLU A 236 -2.18 -4.81 19.05
N GLN A 237 -3.06 -5.52 18.35
CA GLN A 237 -2.68 -6.50 17.34
C GLN A 237 -1.94 -5.80 16.19
N PHE A 238 -0.86 -6.39 15.72
CA PHE A 238 -0.09 -5.94 14.55
C PHE A 238 -0.07 -7.03 13.48
N CYS A 239 0.22 -6.65 12.23
CA CYS A 239 0.28 -7.60 11.13
C CYS A 239 1.40 -8.64 11.35
N LEU A 240 1.06 -9.93 11.36
CA LEU A 240 2.03 -11.03 11.52
C LEU A 240 2.98 -11.17 10.33
N ALA A 241 2.65 -10.58 9.17
CA ALA A 241 3.53 -10.52 8.00
C ALA A 241 4.20 -9.15 7.81
N SER A 242 4.26 -8.32 8.87
CA SER A 242 4.98 -7.03 8.85
C SER A 242 6.49 -7.21 8.86
N ALA A 243 7.23 -6.15 8.47
CA ALA A 243 8.69 -6.17 8.43
C ALA A 243 9.32 -6.56 9.78
N PRO A 244 8.92 -6.00 10.94
CA PRO A 244 9.50 -6.40 12.22
C PRO A 244 9.26 -7.87 12.55
N VAL A 245 8.10 -8.45 12.21
CA VAL A 245 7.83 -9.87 12.47
C VAL A 245 8.69 -10.76 11.57
N LEU A 246 8.73 -10.45 10.26
CA LEU A 246 9.51 -11.22 9.30
C LEU A 246 11.02 -11.18 9.62
N PHE A 247 11.55 -10.03 10.05
CA PHE A 247 12.95 -9.94 10.48
C PHE A 247 13.21 -10.63 11.83
N ALA A 248 12.23 -10.65 12.75
CA ALA A 248 12.39 -11.38 14.00
C ALA A 248 12.43 -12.90 13.76
N LEU A 249 11.62 -13.38 12.81
CA LEU A 249 11.61 -14.77 12.37
C LEU A 249 12.93 -15.20 11.71
N ASP A 250 13.56 -14.30 10.97
CA ASP A 250 14.92 -14.50 10.41
C ASP A 250 15.96 -14.72 11.51
N SER A 251 15.94 -13.84 12.51
CA SER A 251 16.92 -13.84 13.60
C SER A 251 16.64 -14.91 14.66
N ASN A 252 15.38 -15.32 14.81
CA ASN A 252 14.96 -16.38 15.71
C ASN A 252 13.81 -17.21 15.09
N PRO A 253 14.11 -18.24 14.28
CA PRO A 253 13.11 -19.08 13.63
C PRO A 253 12.15 -19.79 14.60
N ASN A 254 12.54 -20.00 15.86
CA ASN A 254 11.67 -20.64 16.85
C ASN A 254 10.41 -19.82 17.16
N LEU A 255 10.42 -18.50 16.91
CA LEU A 255 9.23 -17.65 17.06
C LEU A 255 8.09 -18.08 16.13
N TYR A 256 8.39 -18.81 15.06
CA TYR A 256 7.36 -19.34 14.17
C TYR A 256 6.39 -20.27 14.90
N GLN A 257 6.81 -20.95 15.97
CA GLN A 257 5.93 -21.79 16.79
C GLN A 257 4.77 -20.99 17.40
N ILE A 258 5.02 -19.74 17.83
CA ILE A 258 3.98 -18.83 18.33
C ILE A 258 3.02 -18.46 17.19
N ILE A 259 3.56 -18.20 15.99
CA ILE A 259 2.76 -17.85 14.81
C ILE A 259 1.91 -19.01 14.31
N THR A 260 2.32 -20.27 14.49
CA THR A 260 1.49 -21.42 14.07
C THR A 260 0.14 -21.49 14.78
N GLN A 261 -0.01 -20.81 15.93
CA GLN A 261 -1.30 -20.63 16.62
C GLN A 261 -2.29 -19.80 15.77
N ALA A 262 -1.78 -18.92 14.90
CA ALA A 262 -2.56 -18.06 14.01
C ALA A 262 -3.25 -18.80 12.84
N LYS A 263 -2.99 -20.09 12.64
CA LYS A 263 -3.49 -20.84 11.46
C LYS A 263 -5.02 -20.88 11.38
N LYS A 264 -5.71 -20.67 12.50
CA LYS A 264 -7.17 -20.59 12.54
C LYS A 264 -7.64 -19.14 12.58
N ASP A 265 -7.18 -18.37 13.56
CA ASP A 265 -7.49 -16.96 13.72
C ASP A 265 -6.23 -16.25 14.22
N VAL A 266 -5.79 -15.19 13.55
CA VAL A 266 -4.63 -14.41 14.01
C VAL A 266 -4.82 -13.83 15.41
N LYS A 267 -6.05 -13.74 15.91
CA LYS A 267 -6.36 -13.28 17.27
C LYS A 267 -5.99 -14.29 18.36
N ASP A 268 -5.77 -15.55 18.00
CA ASP A 268 -5.38 -16.60 18.94
C ASP A 268 -3.89 -16.49 19.34
N VAL A 269 -3.12 -15.63 18.67
CA VAL A 269 -1.72 -15.36 18.98
C VAL A 269 -1.59 -14.53 20.25
N ASP A 270 -0.66 -14.92 21.14
CA ASP A 270 -0.22 -14.06 22.24
C ASP A 270 0.67 -12.91 21.71
N TYR A 271 0.04 -11.78 21.37
CA TYR A 271 0.73 -10.61 20.83
C TYR A 271 1.70 -9.97 21.83
N GLU A 272 1.45 -10.10 23.13
CA GLU A 272 2.34 -9.55 24.16
C GLU A 272 3.62 -10.38 24.25
N ASP A 273 3.51 -11.71 24.29
CA ASP A 273 4.68 -12.60 24.23
C ASP A 273 5.42 -12.48 22.89
N LEU A 274 4.69 -12.45 21.77
CA LEU A 274 5.30 -12.27 20.45
C LEU A 274 6.06 -10.94 20.37
N LYS A 275 5.45 -9.82 20.78
CA LYS A 275 6.08 -8.50 20.82
C LYS A 275 7.31 -8.50 21.71
N PHE A 276 7.21 -9.06 22.92
CA PHE A 276 8.34 -9.17 23.84
C PHE A 276 9.53 -9.91 23.22
N ASN A 277 9.26 -11.00 22.49
CA ASN A 277 10.31 -11.76 21.82
C ASN A 277 10.86 -11.05 20.57
N ILE A 278 10.03 -10.37 19.78
CA ILE A 278 10.47 -9.54 18.64
C ILE A 278 11.44 -8.47 19.12
N LEU A 279 11.13 -7.77 20.22
CA LEU A 279 11.96 -6.69 20.78
C LEU A 279 13.33 -7.15 21.30
N LYS A 280 13.54 -8.46 21.49
CA LYS A 280 14.85 -9.04 21.84
C LYS A 280 15.73 -9.34 20.62
N THR A 281 15.18 -9.24 19.41
CA THR A 281 15.92 -9.43 18.15
C THR A 281 16.40 -8.09 17.59
N ASP A 282 17.17 -8.14 16.51
CA ASP A 282 17.59 -6.96 15.72
C ASP A 282 16.50 -6.49 14.72
N ALA A 283 15.28 -7.03 14.79
CA ALA A 283 14.21 -6.74 13.83
C ALA A 283 13.79 -5.27 13.77
N VAL A 284 13.80 -4.58 14.92
CA VAL A 284 13.52 -3.13 14.99
C VAL A 284 14.55 -2.35 14.20
N ASP A 285 15.84 -2.68 14.35
CA ASP A 285 16.92 -2.00 13.66
C ASP A 285 16.95 -2.35 12.16
N LYS A 286 16.73 -3.63 11.81
CA LYS A 286 16.55 -4.06 10.41
C LYS A 286 15.38 -3.34 9.73
N THR A 287 14.26 -3.12 10.42
CA THR A 287 13.11 -2.37 9.90
C THR A 287 13.42 -0.88 9.72
N LYS A 288 14.12 -0.25 10.67
CA LYS A 288 14.61 1.14 10.52
C LYS A 288 15.59 1.28 9.36
N MET A 289 16.48 0.31 9.16
CA MET A 289 17.38 0.28 8.01
C MET A 289 16.62 0.14 6.70
N LEU A 290 15.63 -0.76 6.64
CA LEU A 290 14.75 -0.94 5.49
C LEU A 290 14.03 0.36 5.10
N TYR A 291 13.47 1.08 6.08
CA TYR A 291 12.91 2.42 5.86
C TYR A 291 13.94 3.38 5.25
N LYS A 292 15.12 3.51 5.87
CA LYS A 292 16.18 4.43 5.41
C LYS A 292 16.68 4.09 4.01
N GLU A 293 16.85 2.81 3.70
CA GLU A 293 17.25 2.33 2.38
C GLU A 293 16.23 2.76 1.31
N HIS A 294 14.94 2.57 1.58
CA HIS A 294 13.87 2.95 0.65
C HIS A 294 13.66 4.45 0.54
N ALA A 295 13.73 5.20 1.63
CA ALA A 295 13.68 6.66 1.64
C ALA A 295 14.85 7.26 0.84
N LYS A 296 16.05 6.70 0.99
CA LYS A 296 17.23 7.08 0.20
C LYS A 296 17.02 6.79 -1.29
N LYS A 297 16.61 5.57 -1.66
CA LYS A 297 16.33 5.22 -3.07
C LYS A 297 15.25 6.12 -3.67
N ALA A 298 14.17 6.39 -2.95
CA ALA A 298 13.12 7.32 -3.40
C ALA A 298 13.69 8.73 -3.66
N THR A 299 14.59 9.20 -2.80
CA THR A 299 15.30 10.48 -2.96
C THR A 299 16.19 10.49 -4.21
N GLU A 300 16.92 9.40 -4.46
CA GLU A 300 17.77 9.25 -5.65
C GLU A 300 16.95 9.23 -6.95
N TYR A 301 15.81 8.52 -6.97
CA TYR A 301 14.92 8.48 -8.14
C TYR A 301 14.26 9.83 -8.42
N ILE A 302 13.78 10.55 -7.40
CA ILE A 302 13.18 11.87 -7.61
C ILE A 302 14.23 12.91 -8.05
N ASP A 303 15.49 12.78 -7.60
CA ASP A 303 16.61 13.60 -8.06
C ASP A 303 16.91 13.41 -9.56
N GLY A 304 16.64 12.22 -10.10
CA GLY A 304 16.75 11.94 -11.53
C GLY A 304 15.64 12.58 -12.38
N ILE A 305 14.51 12.97 -11.77
CA ILE A 305 13.38 13.59 -12.48
C ILE A 305 13.59 15.10 -12.63
N GLY A 306 14.18 15.76 -11.64
CA GLY A 306 14.49 17.18 -11.72
C GLY A 306 14.91 17.78 -10.39
N ARG A 307 15.23 19.08 -10.40
CA ARG A 307 15.58 19.85 -9.20
C ARG A 307 14.77 21.14 -9.15
N ASN A 308 13.71 21.13 -8.36
CA ASN A 308 12.83 22.28 -8.15
C ASN A 308 12.09 22.16 -6.81
N GLU A 309 11.37 23.22 -6.44
CA GLU A 309 10.63 23.32 -5.18
C GLU A 309 9.65 22.14 -4.95
N SER A 310 9.03 21.61 -6.02
CA SER A 310 8.11 20.47 -5.89
C SER A 310 8.87 19.19 -5.52
N VAL A 311 10.05 18.98 -6.08
CA VAL A 311 10.95 17.88 -5.70
C VAL A 311 11.43 18.03 -4.26
N ASP A 312 11.80 19.24 -3.83
CA ASP A 312 12.21 19.50 -2.45
C ASP A 312 11.08 19.23 -1.46
N MET A 313 9.83 19.58 -1.82
CA MET A 313 8.65 19.27 -1.03
C MET A 313 8.40 17.77 -0.93
N ILE A 314 8.54 17.03 -2.04
CA ILE A 314 8.45 15.56 -2.07
C ILE A 314 9.49 14.95 -1.13
N LYS A 315 10.75 15.41 -1.17
CA LYS A 315 11.82 14.91 -0.29
C LYS A 315 11.54 15.15 1.18
N LYS A 316 10.92 16.28 1.53
CA LYS A 316 10.46 16.53 2.91
C LYS A 316 9.38 15.52 3.31
N LEU A 317 8.42 15.24 2.42
CA LEU A 317 7.34 14.28 2.68
C LEU A 317 7.87 12.85 2.89
N ILE A 318 8.90 12.42 2.15
CA ILE A 318 9.54 11.10 2.34
C ILE A 318 10.01 10.93 3.80
N ASN A 319 10.58 11.98 4.39
CA ASN A 319 11.24 11.93 5.71
C ASN A 319 10.35 12.38 6.88
N THR A 320 9.03 12.39 6.73
CA THR A 320 8.11 12.89 7.78
C THR A 320 7.81 11.85 8.86
N PHE A 321 8.36 10.64 8.74
CA PHE A 321 8.20 9.53 9.68
C PHE A 321 9.53 9.16 10.36
#